data_AF-A0A7J3T202-F1
#
_entry.id   AF-A0A7J3T202-F1
#
_cell.length_a   1.000
_cell.length_b   1.000
_cell.length_c   1.000
_cell.angle_alpha   90.00
_cell.angle_beta   90.00
_cell.angle_gamma   90.00
#
_symmetry.space_group_name_H-M   'P 1'
#
loop_
_entity.id
_entity.type
_entity.pdbx_description
1 polymer ?
#
loop_
_entity_poly.entity_id
_entity_poly.type
_entity_poly.pdbx_seq_one_letter_code
_entity_poly.pdbx_strand_id
1 'polypeptide(L)' 'LSGTGSAREYVQRLGRLLRKVEGKRAKLVEIVSRETMEVRTSRRRHKIAAEA' A
#
# COMPACT_ATOMS: atom_id res chain seq x y z
N LEU A 1 -6.67 9.14 16.25
CA LEU A 1 -6.66 7.81 15.60
C LEU A 1 -6.32 8.02 14.12
N SER A 2 -5.03 8.06 13.79
CA SER A 2 -4.53 8.47 12.45
C SER A 2 -4.75 7.33 11.44
N GLY A 3 -5.48 7.60 10.35
CA GLY A 3 -5.88 6.65 9.29
C GLY A 3 -4.71 6.11 8.46
N THR A 4 -3.85 5.29 9.07
CA THR A 4 -2.72 4.64 8.38
C THR A 4 -3.01 3.18 8.01
N GLY A 5 -4.11 2.62 8.51
CA GLY A 5 -4.44 1.20 8.37
C GLY A 5 -5.55 0.85 7.38
N SER A 6 -6.19 1.83 6.73
CA SER A 6 -7.22 1.53 5.73
C SER A 6 -6.59 1.29 4.34
N ALA A 7 -7.14 0.31 3.62
CA ALA A 7 -6.68 -0.01 2.27
C ALA A 7 -6.97 1.13 1.27
N ARG A 8 -8.09 1.84 1.44
CA ARG A 8 -8.48 2.94 0.55
C ARG A 8 -7.53 4.13 0.65
N GLU A 9 -7.18 4.55 1.87
CA GLU A 9 -6.22 5.65 2.06
C GLU A 9 -4.83 5.27 1.52
N TYR A 10 -4.43 4.00 1.69
CA TYR A 10 -3.16 3.49 1.14
C TYR A 10 -3.11 3.60 -0.38
N VAL A 11 -4.11 3.08 -1.10
CA VAL A 11 -4.17 3.15 -2.57
C VAL A 11 -4.21 4.59 -3.06
N GLN A 12 -5.00 5.47 -2.42
CA GLN A 12 -5.07 6.88 -2.80
C GLN A 12 -3.73 7.61 -2.62
N ARG A 13 -3.03 7.37 -1.51
CA ARG A 13 -1.70 7.95 -1.28
C ARG A 13 -0.69 7.45 -2.29
N LEU A 14 -0.71 6.14 -2.60
CA LEU A 14 0.14 5.57 -3.63
C LEU A 14 -0.14 6.18 -5.00
N GLY A 15 -1.41 6.35 -5.39
CA GLY A 15 -1.76 6.98 -6.66
C GLY A 15 -1.27 8.44 -6.78
N ARG A 16 -1.20 9.17 -5.67
CA ARG A 16 -0.62 10.54 -5.64
C ARG A 16 0.90 10.54 -5.81
N LEU A 17 1.59 9.53 -5.27
CA LEU A 17 3.05 9.41 -5.30
C LEU A 17 3.57 8.77 -6.60
N LEU A 18 2.97 7.64 -6.99
CA LEU A 18 3.36 6.81 -8.12
C LEU A 18 2.61 7.24 -9.39
N ARG A 19 2.81 8.48 -9.84
CA ARG A 19 2.21 8.97 -11.08
C ARG A 19 2.77 8.21 -12.28
N LYS A 20 1.89 7.88 -13.24
CA LYS A 20 2.27 7.18 -14.48
C LYS A 20 3.24 8.05 -15.28
N VAL A 21 4.36 7.47 -15.68
CA VAL A 21 5.35 8.07 -16.57
C VAL A 21 5.61 7.06 -17.68
N GLU A 22 5.64 7.54 -18.92
CA GLU A 22 5.91 6.70 -20.08
C GLU A 22 7.28 6.00 -19.95
N GLY A 23 7.35 4.73 -20.35
CA GLY A 23 8.57 3.92 -20.24
C GLY A 23 8.97 3.51 -18.82
N LYS A 24 8.22 3.90 -17.77
CA LYS A 24 8.55 3.56 -16.37
C LYS A 24 7.50 2.68 -15.70
N ARG A 25 7.92 1.51 -15.22
CA ARG A 25 7.10 0.66 -14.34
C ARG A 25 7.33 1.03 -12.88
N ALA A 26 6.29 1.50 -12.20
CA ALA A 26 6.35 1.73 -10.77
C ALA A 26 6.50 0.41 -10.00
N LYS A 27 7.42 0.39 -9.02
CA LYS A 27 7.58 -0.72 -8.07
C LYS A 27 7.32 -0.19 -6.67
N LEU A 28 6.47 -0.88 -5.93
CA LEU A 28 6.19 -0.58 -4.53
C LEU A 28 6.83 -1.66 -3.67
N VAL A 29 7.64 -1.24 -2.71
CA VAL A 29 8.26 -2.14 -1.72
C VAL A 29 7.79 -1.71 -0.35
N GLU A 30 7.39 -2.68 0.46
CA GLU A 30 6.97 -2.47 1.85
C GLU A 30 7.89 -3.28 2.76
N ILE A 31 8.47 -2.60 3.75
CA ILE A 31 9.22 -3.26 4.82
C ILE A 31 8.25 -3.43 5.99
N VAL A 32 8.11 -4.68 6.46
CA VAL A 32 7.17 -5.04 7.53
C VAL A 32 7.92 -5.82 8.60
N SER A 33 7.78 -5.39 9.84
CA SER A 33 8.37 -6.08 10.98
C SER A 33 7.59 -7.37 11.25
N ARG A 34 8.27 -8.52 11.18
CA ARG A 34 7.67 -9.83 11.45
C ARG A 34 7.13 -9.91 12.87
N GLU A 35 6.07 -10.70 13.05
CA GLU A 35 5.41 -10.96 14.35
C GLU A 35 4.83 -9.72 15.04
N THR A 36 4.68 -8.62 14.32
CA THR A 36 4.03 -7.40 14.82
C THR A 36 2.66 -7.17 14.20
N MET A 37 1.92 -6.21 14.76
CA MET A 37 0.65 -5.74 14.20
C MET A 37 0.79 -5.15 12.78
N GLU A 38 2.00 -4.79 12.34
CA GLU A 38 2.26 -4.30 10.98
C GLU A 38 1.91 -5.36 9.93
N VAL A 39 2.08 -6.66 10.24
CA VAL A 39 1.74 -7.76 9.33
C VAL A 39 0.24 -7.76 9.03
N ARG A 40 -0.60 -7.59 10.06
CA ARG A 40 -2.06 -7.54 9.90
C ARG A 40 -2.48 -6.32 9.09
N THR A 41 -1.84 -5.18 9.35
CA THR A 41 -2.11 -3.92 8.64
C THR A 41 -1.67 -3.97 7.18
N SER A 42 -0.49 -4.54 6.89
CA SER A 42 0.00 -4.77 5.53
C SER A 42 -0.94 -5.69 4.75
N ARG A 43 -1.32 -6.85 5.32
CA ARG A 43 -2.30 -7.77 4.69
C ARG A 43 -3.61 -7.09 4.33
N ARG A 44 -4.15 -6.25 5.22
CA ARG A 44 -5.39 -5.49 4.96
C ARG A 44 -5.23 -4.53 3.78
N ARG A 45 -4.08 -3.87 3.65
CA ARG A 45 -3.78 -2.94 2.54
C ARG A 45 -3.69 -3.64 1.20
N HIS A 46 -3.06 -4.82 1.15
CA HIS A 46 -2.85 -5.57 -0.10
C HIS A 46 -4.09 -6.33 -0.58
N LYS A 47 -5.06 -6.64 0.30
CA LYS A 47 -6.28 -7.36 -0.10
C LYS A 47 -7.04 -6.67 -1.24
N ILE A 48 -7.19 -5.34 -1.18
CA ILE A 48 -7.91 -4.58 -2.22
C ILE A 48 -7.06 -4.39 -3.49
N ALA A 49 -5.74 -4.26 -3.34
CA ALA A 49 -4.84 -4.04 -4.49
C ALA A 49 -4.69 -5.30 -5.37
N ALA A 50 -4.92 -6.50 -4.83
CA ALA A 50 -4.85 -7.76 -5.58
C ALA A 50 -6.14 -8.11 -6.34
N GLU A 51 -7.26 -7.46 -6.00
CA GLU A 51 -8.57 -7.69 -6.61
C GLU A 51 -8.88 -6.72 -7.77
N ALA A 52 -7.97 -5.76 -8.06
CA ALA A 52 -8.11 -4.71 -9.07
C ALA A 52 -7.10 -4.87 -10.21
#